data_AF-A0AAW1NMY1-F1
#
_entry.id   AF-A0AAW1NMY1-F1
#
_cell.length_a   1.000
_cell.length_b   1.000
_cell.length_c   1.000
_cell.angle_alpha   90.00
_cell.angle_beta   90.00
_cell.angle_gamma   90.00
#
_symmetry.space_group_name_H-M   'P 1'
#
loop_
_entity.id
_entity.type
_entity.pdbx_description
1 polymer ?
#
loop_
_entity_poly.entity_id
_entity_poly.type
_entity_poly.pdbx_seq_one_letter_code
_entity_poly.pdbx_strand_id
1 'polypeptide(L)'
;MDSAIFLDWFKEEFIPSVKTFRKETNKSGKVLLISDNATTHHSVEVLNDINQNFEGQILPPNVTATLQPMDQGVIVNTKRSYRKQLLHRLLLAEKEEESVILFVKKVNLKDCIYMLTDAWESLTETNLQRAWRKLWPYDEGKDDDEEEEADIDGAVNEIRDICSTLPGFVRQR
;
A
#
# COMPACT_ATOMS: atom_id res chain seq x y z
N MET A 1 -2.89 11.55 -11.11
CA MET A 1 -1.43 11.67 -11.25
C MET A 1 -1.14 11.38 -12.71
N ASP A 2 -0.45 12.25 -13.43
CA ASP A 2 0.01 11.91 -14.78
C ASP A 2 1.32 11.12 -14.71
N SER A 3 1.75 10.58 -15.85
CA SER A 3 2.94 9.74 -15.91
C SER A 3 4.21 10.48 -15.51
N ALA A 4 4.34 11.76 -15.86
CA ALA A 4 5.51 12.57 -15.53
C ALA A 4 5.66 12.74 -14.01
N ILE A 5 4.56 13.09 -13.33
CA ILE A 5 4.53 13.22 -11.87
C ILE A 5 4.90 11.90 -11.19
N PHE A 6 4.41 10.77 -11.71
CA PHE A 6 4.76 9.45 -11.16
C PHE A 6 6.27 9.17 -11.29
N LEU A 7 6.85 9.49 -12.45
CA LEU A 7 8.28 9.28 -12.70
C LEU A 7 9.16 10.16 -11.81
N ASP A 8 8.76 11.43 -11.64
CA ASP A 8 9.45 12.37 -10.75
C ASP A 8 9.37 11.89 -9.30
N TRP A 9 8.19 11.45 -8.85
CA TRP A 9 8.04 10.83 -7.53
C TRP A 9 8.93 9.60 -7.35
N PHE A 10 9.00 8.72 -8.37
CA PHE A 10 9.83 7.51 -8.28
C PHE A 10 11.32 7.85 -8.12
N LYS A 11 11.81 8.84 -8.89
CA LYS A 11 13.21 9.26 -8.90
C LYS A 11 13.62 10.09 -7.69
N GLU A 12 12.81 11.10 -7.37
CA GLU A 12 13.17 12.15 -6.43
C GLU A 12 12.69 11.85 -5.00
N GLU A 13 11.65 11.02 -4.84
CA GLU A 13 11.09 10.71 -3.51
C GLU A 13 11.28 9.24 -3.13
N PHE A 14 10.78 8.31 -3.95
CA PHE A 14 10.76 6.88 -3.60
C PHE A 14 12.17 6.28 -3.46
N ILE A 15 13.02 6.40 -4.50
CA ILE A 15 14.37 5.83 -4.47
C ILE A 15 15.21 6.42 -3.31
N PRO A 16 15.30 7.74 -3.11
CA PRO A 16 16.04 8.33 -1.99
C PRO A 16 15.51 7.89 -0.63
N SER A 17 14.18 7.91 -0.43
CA SER A 17 13.56 7.51 0.84
C SER A 17 13.88 6.06 1.20
N VAL A 18 13.77 5.14 0.24
CA VAL A 18 14.08 3.72 0.46
C VAL A 18 15.57 3.53 0.73
N LYS A 19 16.47 4.24 0.03
CA LYS A 19 17.92 4.17 0.30
C LYS A 19 18.26 4.63 1.72
N THR A 20 17.65 5.71 2.18
CA THR A 20 17.82 6.23 3.55
C THR A 20 17.36 5.19 4.58
N PHE A 21 16.12 4.70 4.44
CA PHE A 21 15.57 3.67 5.35
C PHE A 21 16.45 2.41 5.41
N ARG A 22 16.97 1.96 4.26
CA ARG A 22 17.83 0.77 4.19
C ARG A 22 19.20 0.99 4.84
N LYS A 23 19.76 2.19 4.72
CA LYS A 23 21.00 2.57 5.41
C LYS A 23 20.79 2.58 6.92
N GLU A 24 19.67 3.12 7.39
CA GLU A 24 19.30 3.18 8.81
C GLU A 24 19.02 1.80 9.41
N THR A 25 18.42 0.90 8.61
CA THR A 25 18.07 -0.46 9.04
C THR A 25 19.10 -1.53 8.66
N ASN A 26 20.23 -1.14 8.07
CA ASN A 26 21.30 -2.02 7.56
C ASN A 26 20.79 -3.14 6.63
N LYS A 27 19.81 -2.85 5.76
CA LYS A 27 19.22 -3.80 4.79
C LYS A 27 19.85 -3.67 3.41
N SER A 28 20.24 -4.79 2.79
CA SER A 28 20.82 -4.87 1.43
C SER A 28 19.99 -5.77 0.49
N GLY A 29 20.31 -5.82 -0.82
CA GLY A 29 19.54 -6.53 -1.85
C GLY A 29 18.77 -5.64 -2.85
N LYS A 30 17.97 -6.23 -3.74
CA LYS A 30 17.09 -5.47 -4.65
C LYS A 30 15.80 -5.02 -3.98
N VAL A 31 15.15 -3.99 -4.53
CA VAL A 31 13.85 -3.46 -4.09
C VAL A 31 12.85 -3.67 -5.21
N LEU A 32 11.67 -4.20 -4.87
CA LEU A 32 10.55 -4.36 -5.80
C LEU A 32 9.45 -3.36 -5.43
N LEU A 33 9.04 -2.53 -6.39
CA LEU A 33 7.85 -1.68 -6.30
C LEU A 33 6.70 -2.37 -7.04
N ILE A 34 5.66 -2.75 -6.31
CA ILE A 34 4.44 -3.33 -6.89
C ILE A 34 3.40 -2.21 -7.04
N SER A 35 2.94 -1.99 -8.27
CA SER A 35 1.94 -0.97 -8.62
C SER A 35 0.68 -1.60 -9.22
N ASP A 36 -0.45 -0.91 -9.11
CA ASP A 36 -1.68 -1.27 -9.83
C ASP A 36 -1.54 -1.06 -11.34
N ASN A 37 -2.45 -1.64 -12.12
CA ASN A 37 -2.52 -1.45 -13.56
C ASN A 37 -3.26 -0.16 -13.94
N ALA A 38 -2.79 1.00 -13.44
CA ALA A 38 -3.33 2.29 -13.84
C ALA A 38 -2.67 2.78 -15.15
N THR A 39 -3.49 3.35 -16.05
CA THR A 39 -3.04 3.89 -17.35
C THR A 39 -2.05 5.06 -17.23
N THR A 40 -1.84 5.57 -16.03
CA THR A 40 -0.94 6.68 -15.72
C THR A 40 0.49 6.23 -15.47
N HIS A 41 0.75 4.93 -15.34
CA HIS A 41 2.09 4.42 -15.12
C HIS A 41 2.88 4.38 -16.43
N HIS A 42 4.15 4.81 -16.37
CA HIS A 42 5.10 4.53 -17.46
C HIS A 42 5.32 3.01 -17.58
N SER A 43 5.84 2.54 -18.72
CA SER A 43 6.20 1.12 -18.83
C SER A 43 7.20 0.74 -17.74
N VAL A 44 7.06 -0.47 -17.19
CA VAL A 44 7.95 -1.04 -16.18
C VAL A 44 9.42 -0.98 -16.62
N GLU A 45 9.66 -1.10 -17.92
CA GLU A 45 10.98 -0.96 -18.56
C GLU A 45 11.64 0.38 -18.21
N VAL A 46 10.90 1.49 -18.30
CA VAL A 46 11.42 2.82 -17.97
C VAL A 46 11.79 2.91 -16.49
N LEU A 47 11.03 2.27 -15.60
CA LEU A 47 11.36 2.26 -14.17
C LEU A 47 12.63 1.44 -13.89
N ASN A 48 12.74 0.28 -14.52
CA ASN A 48 13.85 -0.65 -14.33
C ASN A 48 15.17 -0.10 -14.89
N ASP A 49 15.11 0.75 -15.91
CA ASP A 49 16.29 1.42 -16.48
C ASP A 49 16.86 2.53 -15.59
N ILE A 50 16.08 3.08 -14.65
CA ILE A 50 16.52 4.19 -13.78
C ILE A 50 17.54 3.71 -12.76
N ASN A 51 17.33 2.53 -12.16
CA ASN A 51 18.23 2.00 -11.14
C ASN A 51 18.20 0.47 -11.09
N GLN A 52 19.34 -0.17 -11.35
CA GLN A 52 19.47 -1.63 -11.38
C GLN A 52 19.12 -2.35 -10.05
N ASN A 53 19.06 -1.62 -8.93
CA ASN A 53 18.66 -2.19 -7.63
C ASN A 53 17.17 -1.99 -7.31
N PHE A 54 16.42 -1.30 -8.18
CA PHE A 54 15.00 -1.04 -8.02
C PHE A 54 14.27 -1.54 -9.25
N GLU A 55 13.33 -2.45 -9.04
CA GLU A 55 12.50 -3.01 -10.10
C GLU A 55 11.04 -2.62 -9.84
N GLY A 56 10.34 -2.19 -10.87
CA GLY A 56 8.89 -2.01 -10.86
C GLY A 56 8.21 -3.29 -11.35
N GLN A 57 7.02 -3.57 -10.83
CA GLN A 57 6.12 -4.58 -11.36
C GLN A 57 4.69 -4.04 -11.32
N ILE A 58 3.96 -4.24 -12.43
CA ILE A 58 2.55 -3.90 -12.50
C ILE A 58 1.76 -5.20 -12.26
N LEU A 59 0.77 -5.13 -11.36
CA LEU A 59 -0.16 -6.23 -11.15
C LEU A 59 -1.02 -6.45 -12.41
N PRO A 60 -1.39 -7.70 -12.73
CA PRO A 60 -2.31 -7.95 -13.83
C PRO A 60 -3.64 -7.20 -13.65
N PRO A 61 -4.36 -6.92 -14.75
CA PRO A 61 -5.71 -6.35 -14.67
C PRO A 61 -6.64 -7.27 -13.87
N ASN A 62 -7.70 -6.69 -13.29
CA ASN A 62 -8.77 -7.37 -12.54
C ASN A 62 -8.37 -8.03 -11.21
N VAL A 63 -7.09 -8.27 -10.94
CA VAL A 63 -6.62 -8.83 -9.65
C VAL A 63 -6.15 -7.76 -8.65
N THR A 64 -6.10 -6.49 -9.06
CA THR A 64 -5.56 -5.39 -8.23
C THR A 64 -6.27 -5.27 -6.88
N ALA A 65 -7.60 -5.26 -6.85
CA ALA A 65 -8.35 -5.12 -5.59
C ALA A 65 -8.07 -6.29 -4.62
N THR A 66 -7.75 -7.47 -5.15
CA THR A 66 -7.53 -8.69 -4.36
C THR A 66 -6.08 -8.88 -3.93
N LEU A 67 -5.14 -8.43 -4.76
CA LEU A 67 -3.71 -8.66 -4.53
C LEU A 67 -2.95 -7.43 -4.04
N GLN A 68 -3.37 -6.22 -4.40
CA GLN A 68 -2.61 -5.03 -4.05
C GLN A 68 -2.69 -4.79 -2.53
N PRO A 69 -1.55 -4.74 -1.80
CA PRO A 69 -1.55 -4.60 -0.35
C PRO A 69 -2.19 -3.30 0.14
N MET A 70 -2.07 -2.25 -0.67
CA MET A 70 -2.72 -0.96 -0.39
C MET A 70 -4.23 -1.11 -0.30
N ASP A 71 -4.86 -1.81 -1.24
CA ASP A 71 -6.30 -2.06 -1.26
C ASP A 71 -6.73 -3.13 -0.24
N GLN A 72 -5.93 -4.18 -0.06
CA GLN A 72 -6.24 -5.30 0.84
C GLN A 72 -6.30 -4.92 2.32
N GLY A 73 -5.39 -4.06 2.78
CA GLY A 73 -5.26 -3.80 4.22
C GLY A 73 -5.03 -2.36 4.59
N VAL A 74 -4.16 -1.66 3.87
CA VAL A 74 -3.72 -0.32 4.30
C VAL A 74 -4.86 0.68 4.21
N ILE A 75 -5.44 0.85 3.01
CA ILE A 75 -6.50 1.84 2.74
C ILE A 75 -7.75 1.54 3.58
N VAL A 76 -8.15 0.26 3.67
CA VAL A 76 -9.33 -0.15 4.44
C VAL A 76 -9.17 0.18 5.92
N ASN A 77 -8.02 -0.14 6.52
CA ASN A 77 -7.76 0.14 7.93
C ASN A 77 -7.64 1.65 8.20
N THR A 78 -6.94 2.40 7.33
CA THR A 78 -6.87 3.87 7.44
C THR A 78 -8.27 4.50 7.34
N LYS A 79 -9.10 4.10 6.37
CA LYS A 79 -10.48 4.60 6.24
C LYS A 79 -11.33 4.28 7.47
N ARG A 80 -11.19 3.07 8.03
CA ARG A 80 -11.88 2.66 9.25
C ARG A 80 -11.47 3.53 10.44
N SER A 81 -10.16 3.74 10.64
CA SER A 81 -9.62 4.58 11.71
C SER A 81 -10.08 6.04 11.57
N TYR A 82 -9.98 6.61 10.36
CA TYR A 82 -10.46 7.95 10.04
C TYR A 82 -11.94 8.13 10.39
N ARG A 83 -12.81 7.20 9.95
CA ARG A 83 -14.26 7.26 10.24
C ARG A 83 -14.54 7.17 11.74
N LYS A 84 -13.81 6.32 12.48
CA LYS A 84 -13.93 6.22 13.93
C LYS A 84 -13.60 7.55 14.62
N GLN A 85 -12.56 8.24 14.18
CA GLN A 85 -12.20 9.54 14.72
C GLN A 85 -13.23 10.61 14.39
N LEU A 86 -13.74 10.65 13.16
CA LEU A 86 -14.80 11.57 12.76
C LEU A 86 -16.05 11.40 13.64
N LEU A 87 -16.47 10.16 13.88
CA LEU A 87 -17.57 9.83 14.77
C LEU A 87 -17.28 10.22 16.22
N HIS A 88 -16.07 9.99 16.72
CA HIS A 88 -15.67 10.39 18.06
C HIS A 88 -15.75 11.91 18.24
N ARG A 89 -15.24 12.69 17.26
CA ARG A 89 -15.35 14.15 17.28
C ARG A 89 -16.80 14.63 17.21
N LEU A 90 -17.64 13.97 16.42
CA LEU A 90 -19.07 14.27 16.36
C LEU A 90 -19.76 14.02 17.71
N LEU A 91 -19.44 12.92 18.39
CA LEU A 91 -20.02 12.59 19.70
C LEU A 91 -19.58 13.56 20.82
N LEU A 92 -18.39 14.16 20.67
CA LEU A 92 -17.88 15.20 21.58
C LEU A 92 -18.39 16.60 21.25
N ALA A 93 -18.98 16.81 20.07
CA ALA A 93 -19.58 18.08 19.69
C ALA A 93 -20.85 18.36 20.53
N GLU A 94 -21.16 19.63 20.74
CA GLU A 94 -22.30 20.07 21.56
C GLU A 94 -23.64 19.47 21.09
N LYS A 95 -24.49 19.09 22.05
CA LYS A 95 -25.74 18.34 21.83
C LYS A 95 -26.90 19.25 21.42
N GLU A 96 -26.77 19.97 20.32
CA GLU A 96 -27.91 20.65 19.68
C GLU A 96 -28.60 19.73 18.65
N GLU A 97 -29.90 19.93 18.39
CA GLU A 97 -30.69 19.08 17.47
C GLU A 97 -30.17 19.10 16.02
N GLU A 98 -29.56 20.21 15.56
CA GLU A 98 -28.93 20.33 14.24
C GLU A 98 -27.43 19.93 14.22
N SER A 99 -26.95 19.28 15.29
CA SER A 99 -25.53 19.08 15.57
C SER A 99 -24.72 18.41 14.47
N VAL A 100 -25.25 17.41 13.76
CA VAL A 100 -24.49 16.69 12.72
C VAL A 100 -24.18 17.58 11.51
N ILE A 101 -25.17 18.33 11.03
CA ILE A 101 -25.00 19.20 9.87
C ILE A 101 -24.07 20.37 10.22
N LEU A 102 -24.23 20.95 11.41
CA LEU A 102 -23.35 22.02 11.89
C LEU A 102 -21.93 21.51 12.13
N PHE A 103 -21.76 20.31 12.67
CA PHE A 103 -20.45 19.67 12.84
C PHE A 103 -19.75 19.49 11.50
N VAL A 104 -20.40 18.85 10.51
CA VAL A 104 -19.80 18.61 9.19
C VAL A 104 -19.41 19.92 8.51
N LYS A 105 -20.20 20.99 8.67
CA LYS A 105 -19.86 22.34 8.16
C LYS A 105 -18.65 22.97 8.87
N LYS A 106 -18.39 22.61 10.14
CA LYS A 106 -17.25 23.10 10.92
C LYS A 106 -15.96 22.34 10.60
N VAL A 107 -16.04 21.07 10.19
CA VAL A 107 -14.87 20.27 9.79
C VAL A 107 -14.24 20.89 8.54
N ASN A 108 -12.99 21.32 8.67
CA ASN A 108 -12.23 21.90 7.57
C ASN A 108 -11.11 20.96 7.08
N LEU A 109 -10.38 21.38 6.04
CA LEU A 109 -9.30 20.58 5.46
C LEU A 109 -8.18 20.25 6.47
N LYS A 110 -7.86 21.16 7.38
CA LYS A 110 -6.85 20.95 8.42
C LYS A 110 -7.26 19.81 9.36
N ASP A 111 -8.53 19.78 9.76
CA ASP A 111 -9.09 18.69 10.56
C ASP A 111 -9.01 17.35 9.81
N CYS A 112 -9.34 17.35 8.52
CA CYS A 112 -9.23 16.16 7.67
C CYS A 112 -7.80 15.65 7.58
N ILE A 113 -6.81 16.54 7.41
CA ILE A 113 -5.39 16.16 7.35
C ILE A 113 -4.96 15.55 8.69
N TYR A 114 -5.28 16.17 9.82
CA TYR A 114 -4.92 15.60 11.13
C TYR A 114 -5.58 14.25 11.38
N MET A 115 -6.87 14.09 11.06
CA MET A 115 -7.54 12.79 11.18
C MET A 115 -6.91 11.73 10.28
N LEU A 116 -6.43 12.12 9.09
CA LEU A 116 -5.72 11.21 8.20
C LEU A 116 -4.33 10.83 8.76
N THR A 117 -3.60 11.79 9.32
CA THR A 117 -2.32 11.55 10.00
C THR A 117 -2.51 10.59 11.17
N ASP A 118 -3.44 10.88 12.08
CA ASP A 118 -3.76 10.03 13.23
C ASP A 118 -4.20 8.63 12.77
N ALA A 119 -4.97 8.54 11.67
CA ALA A 119 -5.40 7.27 11.11
C ALA A 119 -4.23 6.46 10.52
N TRP A 120 -3.29 7.11 9.85
CA TRP A 120 -2.09 6.50 9.32
C TRP A 120 -1.16 6.01 10.44
N GLU A 121 -0.92 6.83 11.46
CA GLU A 121 -0.09 6.48 12.62
C GLU A 121 -0.70 5.35 13.47
N SER A 122 -2.02 5.16 13.40
CA SER A 122 -2.69 4.04 14.08
C SER A 122 -2.47 2.67 13.42
N LEU A 123 -1.91 2.63 12.20
CA LEU A 123 -1.59 1.36 11.53
C LEU A 123 -0.44 0.66 12.26
N THR A 124 -0.64 -0.62 12.57
CA THR A 124 0.39 -1.44 13.22
C THR A 124 1.21 -2.22 12.19
N GLU A 125 2.40 -2.68 12.59
CA GLU A 125 3.20 -3.60 11.78
C GLU A 125 2.40 -4.86 11.38
N THR A 126 1.58 -5.39 12.29
CA THR A 126 0.71 -6.54 12.01
C THR A 126 -0.36 -6.24 10.96
N ASN A 127 -0.86 -5.00 10.86
CA ASN A 127 -1.76 -4.61 9.78
C ASN A 127 -1.04 -4.61 8.44
N LEU A 128 0.19 -4.10 8.40
CA LEU A 128 1.02 -4.10 7.20
C LEU A 128 1.36 -5.53 6.77
N GLN A 129 1.84 -6.38 7.68
CA GLN A 129 2.17 -7.78 7.37
C GLN A 129 0.96 -8.54 6.78
N ARG A 130 -0.23 -8.39 7.38
CA ARG A 130 -1.46 -9.01 6.86
C ARG A 130 -1.85 -8.50 5.48
N ALA A 131 -1.63 -7.22 5.18
CA ALA A 131 -1.92 -6.65 3.87
C ALA A 131 -1.05 -7.27 2.76
N TRP A 132 0.18 -7.67 3.10
CA TRP A 132 1.12 -8.30 2.16
C TRP A 132 0.98 -9.81 2.05
N ARG A 133 0.22 -10.46 2.94
CA ARG A 133 0.11 -11.92 3.06
C ARG A 133 -0.17 -12.63 1.74
N LYS A 134 -1.19 -12.19 0.98
CA LYS A 134 -1.59 -12.81 -0.30
C LYS A 134 -0.50 -12.74 -1.38
N LEU A 135 0.35 -11.73 -1.31
CA LEU A 135 1.49 -11.57 -2.21
C LEU A 135 2.79 -12.14 -1.66
N TRP A 136 2.82 -12.55 -0.39
CA TRP A 136 4.06 -12.96 0.24
C TRP A 136 4.38 -14.41 -0.17
N PRO A 137 5.54 -14.68 -0.80
CA PRO A 137 5.84 -15.99 -1.38
C PRO A 137 5.86 -17.16 -0.40
N TYR A 138 6.01 -16.87 0.89
CA TYR A 138 6.34 -17.82 1.94
C TYR A 138 5.29 -17.92 3.05
N ASP A 139 4.13 -17.28 2.90
CA ASP A 139 3.06 -17.45 3.88
C ASP A 139 2.29 -18.76 3.58
N GLU A 140 2.48 -19.76 4.45
CA GLU A 140 1.80 -21.07 4.39
C GLU A 140 0.46 -21.04 5.18
N GLY A 141 0.00 -19.86 5.60
CA GLY A 141 -1.25 -19.69 6.33
C GLY A 141 -2.47 -20.00 5.47
N LYS A 142 -2.94 -21.25 5.52
CA LYS A 142 -4.27 -21.64 5.05
C LYS A 142 -5.35 -20.85 5.80
N ASP A 143 -6.06 -19.99 5.08
CA ASP A 143 -7.47 -19.72 5.38
C ASP A 143 -8.26 -20.55 4.35
N ASP A 144 -8.91 -21.64 4.79
CA ASP A 144 -9.60 -22.64 3.96
C ASP A 144 -10.95 -22.13 3.35
N ASP A 145 -11.20 -20.81 3.28
CA ASP A 145 -12.56 -20.26 3.06
C ASP A 145 -12.71 -19.25 1.90
N GLU A 146 -11.70 -19.02 1.06
CA GLU A 146 -11.88 -18.22 -0.18
C GLU A 146 -11.57 -19.10 -1.40
N GLU A 147 -12.56 -19.34 -2.27
CA GLU A 147 -12.32 -19.89 -3.62
C GLU A 147 -11.38 -18.93 -4.35
N GLU A 148 -10.09 -19.24 -4.36
CA GLU A 148 -9.09 -18.45 -5.08
C GLU A 148 -9.34 -18.59 -6.59
N GLU A 149 -9.68 -17.48 -7.26
CA GLU A 149 -9.88 -17.46 -8.71
C GLU A 149 -8.56 -17.79 -9.42
N ALA A 150 -8.62 -18.58 -10.50
CA ALA A 150 -7.43 -19.02 -11.24
C ALA A 150 -6.51 -17.88 -11.72
N ASP A 151 -7.09 -16.71 -12.00
CA ASP A 151 -6.35 -15.50 -12.41
C ASP A 151 -5.51 -14.92 -11.25
N ILE A 152 -5.97 -15.06 -10.01
CA ILE A 152 -5.25 -14.64 -8.79
C ILE A 152 -4.04 -15.56 -8.58
N ASP A 153 -4.25 -16.87 -8.70
CA ASP A 153 -3.19 -17.88 -8.58
C ASP A 153 -2.07 -17.66 -9.60
N GLY A 154 -2.43 -17.34 -10.85
CA GLY A 154 -1.46 -16.98 -11.89
C GLY A 154 -0.60 -15.78 -11.49
N ALA A 155 -1.23 -14.69 -11.05
CA ALA A 155 -0.54 -13.46 -10.67
C ALA A 155 0.36 -13.63 -9.42
N VAL A 156 -0.10 -14.39 -8.43
CA VAL A 156 0.70 -14.72 -7.24
C VAL A 156 1.92 -15.55 -7.62
N ASN A 157 1.76 -16.52 -8.53
CA ASN A 157 2.88 -17.32 -9.02
C ASN A 157 3.89 -16.49 -9.82
N GLU A 158 3.45 -15.56 -10.66
CA GLU A 158 4.36 -14.64 -11.36
C GLU A 158 5.19 -13.79 -10.38
N ILE A 159 4.56 -13.25 -9.34
CA ILE A 159 5.25 -12.46 -8.32
C ILE A 159 6.19 -13.33 -7.50
N ARG A 160 5.78 -14.56 -7.16
CA ARG A 160 6.64 -15.56 -6.51
C ARG A 160 7.87 -15.90 -7.36
N ASP A 161 7.69 -16.07 -8.66
CA ASP A 161 8.78 -16.34 -9.61
C ASP A 161 9.73 -15.14 -9.67
N ILE A 162 9.22 -13.91 -9.77
CA ILE A 162 10.03 -12.69 -9.72
C ILE A 162 10.81 -12.62 -8.40
N CYS A 163 10.14 -12.79 -7.26
CA CYS A 163 10.80 -12.83 -5.95
C CYS A 163 11.88 -13.92 -5.88
N SER A 164 11.69 -15.08 -6.52
CA SER A 164 12.69 -16.15 -6.56
C SER A 164 13.93 -15.78 -7.38
N THR A 165 13.78 -14.93 -8.40
CA THR A 165 14.90 -14.46 -9.26
C THR A 165 15.65 -13.26 -8.67
N LEU A 166 15.05 -12.52 -7.74
CA LEU A 166 15.66 -11.36 -7.09
C LEU A 166 16.68 -11.77 -6.01
N PRO A 167 17.97 -11.40 -6.15
CA PRO A 167 18.98 -11.66 -5.12
C PRO A 167 18.59 -10.99 -3.80
N GLY A 168 18.43 -11.80 -2.75
CA GLY A 168 18.03 -11.36 -1.40
C GLY A 168 16.60 -11.71 -0.98
N PHE A 169 15.74 -12.18 -1.91
CA PHE A 169 14.40 -12.71 -1.61
C PHE A 169 14.37 -14.24 -1.48
N VAL A 170 15.52 -14.91 -1.65
CA VAL A 170 15.69 -16.36 -1.47
C VAL A 170 15.62 -16.70 0.02
N ARG A 171 14.77 -17.69 0.39
CA ARG A 171 14.56 -18.21 1.75
C ARG A 171 15.92 -18.42 2.45
N GLN A 172 16.26 -17.55 3.41
CA GLN A 172 17.33 -17.87 4.36
C GLN A 172 16.77 -18.95 5.29
N ARG A 173 17.34 -20.16 5.20
CA ARG A 173 17.03 -21.28 6.09
C ARG A 173 17.48 -21.00 7.51
#